data_AF-A0A1S1HLB9-F1
#
_entry.id   AF-A0A1S1HLB9-F1
#
_cell.length_a   1.000
_cell.length_b   1.000
_cell.length_c   1.000
_cell.angle_alpha   90.00
_cell.angle_beta   90.00
_cell.angle_gamma   90.00
#
_symmetry.space_group_name_H-M   'P 1'
#
loop_
_entity.id
_entity.type
_entity.pdbx_description
1 polymer ?
#
loop_
_entity_poly.entity_id
_entity_poly.type
_entity_poly.pdbx_seq_one_letter_code
_entity_poly.pdbx_strand_id
1 'polypeptide(L)'
;MKLPRGLIGPIYAMARPRRPGAERETVIAAAGTNGSASNRARQLARAVAAAALADIDRDPAEHVIRLLRDLAPTPLDTLAISAEIDTAGLVIAERVRRLRARGGRRLSDREALSEDSEVIAAVASILSERYRRYLAKK
;
A
#
# COMPACT_ATOMS: atom_id res chain seq x y z
N MET A 1 26.62 13.87 -31.19
CA MET A 1 26.56 12.54 -30.54
C MET A 1 25.13 12.35 -30.02
N LYS A 2 24.30 11.54 -30.68
CA LYS A 2 22.87 11.33 -30.33
C LYS A 2 22.74 10.03 -29.53
N LEU A 3 22.25 10.12 -28.30
CA LEU A 3 21.91 8.94 -27.49
C LEU A 3 20.64 8.26 -28.05
N PRO A 4 20.60 6.92 -28.16
CA PRO A 4 19.44 6.22 -28.68
C PRO A 4 18.26 6.28 -27.70
N ARG A 5 17.13 6.79 -28.20
CA ARG A 5 15.81 6.71 -27.57
C ARG A 5 15.30 5.28 -27.74
N GLY A 6 15.55 4.41 -26.77
CA GLY A 6 15.19 2.99 -26.90
C GLY A 6 15.01 2.19 -25.61
N LEU A 7 14.80 2.84 -24.46
CA LEU A 7 14.61 2.14 -23.18
C LEU A 7 13.37 2.65 -22.41
N ILE A 8 12.26 2.84 -23.13
CA ILE A 8 10.94 3.04 -22.51
C ILE A 8 10.07 1.84 -22.91
N GLY A 9 10.02 0.84 -22.02
CA GLY A 9 9.14 -0.33 -22.08
C GLY A 9 9.72 -1.53 -22.84
N PRO A 10 9.61 -2.76 -22.29
CA PRO A 10 8.40 -3.28 -21.65
C PRO A 10 8.66 -3.99 -20.31
N ILE A 11 8.26 -3.37 -19.19
CA ILE A 11 8.02 -4.11 -17.93
C ILE A 11 6.51 -4.31 -17.78
N TYR A 12 5.89 -4.99 -18.75
CA TYR A 12 4.48 -5.43 -18.67
C TYR A 12 4.33 -6.90 -19.08
N ALA A 13 5.36 -7.70 -18.82
CA ALA A 13 5.29 -9.13 -19.05
C ALA A 13 5.93 -9.89 -17.89
N MET A 14 5.21 -10.04 -16.77
CA MET A 14 5.45 -11.14 -15.83
C MET A 14 4.19 -11.43 -15.00
N ALA A 15 3.81 -12.70 -14.99
CA ALA A 15 2.90 -13.39 -14.07
C ALA A 15 1.44 -12.91 -14.01
N ARG A 16 0.53 -13.70 -14.59
CA ARG A 16 -0.85 -13.78 -14.07
C ARG A 16 -0.73 -14.10 -12.56
N PRO A 17 -1.23 -13.27 -11.64
CA PRO A 17 -1.13 -13.56 -10.23
C PRO A 17 -1.88 -14.87 -9.95
N ARG A 18 -1.14 -15.95 -9.66
CA ARG A 18 -1.71 -17.10 -8.97
C ARG A 18 -2.16 -16.53 -7.64
N ARG A 19 -3.48 -16.36 -7.42
CA ARG A 19 -4.03 -15.96 -6.12
C ARG A 19 -3.38 -16.82 -5.03
N PRO A 20 -2.45 -16.30 -4.22
CA PRO A 20 -1.76 -17.12 -3.25
C PRO A 20 -2.66 -17.23 -2.03
N GLY A 21 -2.84 -18.47 -1.54
CA GLY A 21 -3.54 -18.72 -0.28
C GLY A 21 -3.00 -17.85 0.86
N ALA A 22 -1.69 -17.58 0.85
CA ALA A 22 -1.00 -16.73 1.81
C ALA A 22 -1.56 -15.30 1.89
N GLU A 23 -1.93 -14.66 0.77
CA GLU A 23 -2.53 -13.32 0.81
C GLU A 23 -3.91 -13.38 1.49
N ARG A 24 -4.73 -14.36 1.12
CA ARG A 24 -6.08 -14.54 1.70
C ARG A 24 -5.99 -14.80 3.20
N GLU A 25 -5.11 -15.69 3.63
CA GLU A 25 -4.90 -16.02 5.05
C GLU A 25 -4.45 -14.79 5.84
N THR A 26 -3.51 -14.02 5.31
CA THR A 26 -3.02 -12.79 5.94
C THR A 26 -4.13 -11.74 6.04
N VAL A 27 -4.93 -11.56 4.99
CA VAL A 27 -6.09 -10.65 5.00
C VAL A 27 -7.14 -11.09 6.02
N ILE A 28 -7.43 -12.40 6.12
CA ILE A 28 -8.39 -12.93 7.10
C ILE A 28 -7.85 -12.72 8.53
N ALA A 29 -6.58 -13.02 8.77
CA ALA A 29 -5.94 -12.84 10.07
C ALA A 29 -5.93 -11.36 10.51
N ALA A 30 -5.66 -10.43 9.57
CA ALA A 30 -5.60 -9.00 9.85
C ALA A 30 -6.98 -8.33 9.99
N ALA A 31 -8.01 -8.82 9.29
CA ALA A 31 -9.32 -8.16 9.23
C ALA A 31 -10.16 -8.30 10.51
N GLY A 32 -9.80 -9.21 11.42
CA GLY A 32 -10.60 -9.54 12.60
C GLY A 32 -11.98 -10.12 12.26
N THR A 33 -12.83 -10.28 13.27
CA THR A 33 -14.13 -10.97 13.14
C THR A 33 -15.36 -10.07 13.23
N ASN A 34 -15.21 -8.83 13.72
CA ASN A 34 -16.34 -7.95 14.03
C ASN A 34 -16.81 -7.11 12.83
N GLY A 35 -18.11 -7.15 12.54
CA GLY A 35 -18.75 -6.34 11.49
C GLY A 35 -18.83 -7.00 10.11
N SER A 36 -19.49 -6.32 9.17
CA SER A 36 -19.68 -6.82 7.80
C SER A 36 -18.34 -6.97 7.06
N ALA A 37 -18.28 -7.88 6.08
CA ALA A 37 -17.08 -8.07 5.26
C ALA A 37 -16.64 -6.76 4.57
N SER A 38 -17.58 -5.93 4.15
CA SER A 38 -17.31 -4.62 3.56
C SER A 38 -16.69 -3.64 4.55
N ASN A 39 -17.19 -3.59 5.79
CA ASN A 39 -16.64 -2.71 6.83
C ASN A 39 -15.24 -3.16 7.24
N ARG A 40 -15.04 -4.48 7.45
CA ARG A 40 -13.72 -5.05 7.77
C ARG A 40 -12.70 -4.80 6.67
N ALA A 41 -13.07 -5.05 5.41
CA ALA A 41 -12.20 -4.77 4.26
C ALA A 41 -11.79 -3.29 4.19
N ARG A 42 -12.72 -2.36 4.43
CA ARG A 42 -12.43 -0.92 4.44
C ARG A 42 -11.49 -0.51 5.58
N GLN A 43 -11.73 -1.02 6.78
CA GLN A 43 -10.88 -0.75 7.94
C GLN A 43 -9.47 -1.29 7.73
N LEU A 44 -9.35 -2.56 7.31
CA LEU A 44 -8.06 -3.16 7.02
C LEU A 44 -7.33 -2.42 5.90
N ALA A 45 -8.01 -2.07 4.82
CA ALA A 45 -7.42 -1.32 3.71
C ALA A 45 -6.87 0.04 4.13
N ARG A 46 -7.58 0.77 5.00
CA ARG A 46 -7.07 2.02 5.58
C ARG A 46 -5.84 1.80 6.44
N ALA A 47 -5.87 0.79 7.30
CA ALA A 47 -4.74 0.46 8.17
C ALA A 47 -3.50 0.08 7.35
N VAL A 48 -3.67 -0.75 6.30
CA VAL A 48 -2.57 -1.16 5.41
C VAL A 48 -2.00 0.02 4.63
N ALA A 49 -2.85 0.89 4.07
CA ALA A 49 -2.40 2.09 3.37
C ALA A 49 -1.64 3.06 4.29
N ALA A 50 -2.13 3.27 5.52
CA ALA A 50 -1.45 4.10 6.51
C ALA A 50 -0.10 3.51 6.95
N ALA A 51 -0.05 2.19 7.19
CA ALA A 51 1.19 1.50 7.54
C ALA A 51 2.24 1.58 6.42
N ALA A 52 1.82 1.42 5.16
CA ALA A 52 2.70 1.56 4.02
C ALA A 52 3.21 2.99 3.84
N LEU A 53 2.35 4.01 4.03
CA LEU A 53 2.78 5.41 4.01
C LEU A 53 3.81 5.69 5.10
N ALA A 54 3.55 5.25 6.33
CA ALA A 54 4.48 5.41 7.44
C ALA A 54 5.81 4.68 7.22
N ASP A 55 5.80 3.55 6.52
CA ASP A 55 7.02 2.82 6.18
C ASP A 55 7.84 3.53 5.09
N ILE A 56 7.18 4.15 4.10
CA ILE A 56 7.84 4.98 3.06
C ILE A 56 8.53 6.20 3.67
N ASP A 57 7.87 6.87 4.62
CA ASP A 57 8.38 8.09 5.23
C ASP A 57 9.40 7.83 6.35
N ARG A 58 9.64 6.55 6.71
CA ARG A 58 10.57 6.17 7.77
C ARG A 58 12.02 6.27 7.29
N ASP A 59 12.91 6.66 8.21
CA ASP A 59 14.34 6.58 7.98
C ASP A 59 14.79 5.12 7.73
N PRO A 60 15.61 4.83 6.70
CA PRO A 60 16.09 3.48 6.43
C PRO A 60 16.76 2.79 7.62
N ALA A 61 17.49 3.53 8.47
CA ALA A 61 18.13 3.00 9.67
C ALA A 61 17.10 2.59 10.74
N GLU A 62 16.04 3.38 10.92
CA GLU A 62 14.93 3.04 11.81
C GLU A 62 14.16 1.81 11.30
N HIS A 63 13.98 1.69 9.98
CA HIS A 63 13.35 0.53 9.37
C HIS A 63 14.13 -0.76 9.68
N VAL A 64 15.47 -0.74 9.54
CA VAL A 64 16.33 -1.88 9.88
C VAL A 64 16.25 -2.21 11.38
N ILE A 65 16.31 -1.21 12.26
CA ILE A 65 16.20 -1.43 13.72
C ILE A 65 14.86 -2.07 14.08
N ARG A 66 13.76 -1.65 13.45
CA ARG A 66 12.44 -2.25 13.66
C ARG A 66 12.40 -3.71 13.20
N LEU A 67 12.90 -4.00 11.98
CA LEU A 67 12.96 -5.37 11.46
C LEU A 67 13.78 -6.29 12.38
N LEU A 68 14.80 -5.76 13.04
CA LEU A 68 15.60 -6.51 14.01
C LEU A 68 14.93 -6.66 15.38
N ARG A 69 14.08 -5.71 15.80
CA ARG A 69 13.34 -5.78 17.07
C ARG A 69 12.09 -6.66 16.99
N ASP A 70 11.37 -6.59 15.87
CA ASP A 70 10.15 -7.37 15.64
C ASP A 70 10.49 -8.66 14.91
N LEU A 71 10.91 -9.69 15.67
CA LEU A 71 11.25 -11.03 15.15
C LEU A 71 10.10 -11.72 14.39
N ALA A 72 8.87 -11.21 14.47
CA ALA A 72 7.73 -11.65 13.68
C ALA A 72 6.90 -10.44 13.22
N PRO A 73 6.86 -10.11 11.92
CA PRO A 73 6.02 -9.03 11.42
C PRO A 73 4.54 -9.35 11.63
N THR A 74 3.74 -8.34 11.99
CA THR A 74 2.29 -8.55 12.11
C THR A 74 1.66 -8.84 10.74
N PRO A 75 0.46 -9.44 10.69
CA PRO A 75 -0.29 -9.56 9.44
C PRO A 75 -0.50 -8.22 8.73
N LEU A 76 -0.64 -7.12 9.48
CA LEU A 76 -0.76 -5.78 8.92
C LEU A 76 0.54 -5.32 8.26
N ASP A 77 1.68 -5.47 8.95
CA ASP A 77 3.01 -5.16 8.41
C ASP A 77 3.27 -5.93 7.12
N THR A 78 2.94 -7.22 7.13
CA THR A 78 3.10 -8.12 5.99
C THR A 78 2.33 -7.62 4.76
N LEU A 79 1.08 -7.18 4.95
CA LEU A 79 0.26 -6.62 3.86
C LEU A 79 0.77 -5.26 3.37
N ALA A 80 1.32 -4.44 4.27
CA ALA A 80 1.85 -3.13 3.93
C ALA A 80 3.11 -3.22 3.05
N ILE A 81 4.01 -4.18 3.34
CA ILE A 81 5.28 -4.36 2.62
C ILE A 81 5.22 -5.44 1.52
N SER A 82 4.07 -6.10 1.33
CA SER A 82 3.93 -7.18 0.36
C SER A 82 4.18 -6.68 -1.06
N ALA A 83 5.23 -7.19 -1.70
CA ALA A 83 5.56 -6.92 -3.10
C ALA A 83 4.47 -7.39 -4.08
N GLU A 84 3.62 -8.34 -3.68
CA GLU A 84 2.53 -8.84 -4.52
C GLU A 84 1.31 -7.92 -4.52
N ILE A 85 1.03 -7.28 -3.38
CA ILE A 85 -0.03 -6.27 -3.28
C ILE A 85 0.47 -4.94 -3.84
N ASP A 86 1.77 -4.67 -3.68
CA ASP A 86 2.45 -3.43 -4.05
C ASP A 86 1.78 -2.19 -3.46
N THR A 87 1.44 -2.26 -2.16
CA THR A 87 0.82 -1.13 -1.45
C THR A 87 1.71 0.11 -1.49
N ALA A 88 3.02 -0.07 -1.34
CA ALA A 88 3.98 1.03 -1.41
C ALA A 88 3.97 1.70 -2.79
N GLY A 89 3.97 0.93 -3.88
CA GLY A 89 3.84 1.46 -5.24
C GLY A 89 2.55 2.24 -5.44
N LEU A 90 1.42 1.77 -4.91
CA LEU A 90 0.14 2.50 -4.94
C LEU A 90 0.21 3.84 -4.20
N VAL A 91 0.82 3.87 -3.00
CA VAL A 91 1.00 5.10 -2.22
C VAL A 91 1.89 6.10 -2.97
N ILE A 92 3.02 5.65 -3.50
CA ILE A 92 3.96 6.49 -4.25
C ILE A 92 3.28 7.05 -5.52
N ALA A 93 2.57 6.22 -6.27
CA ALA A 93 1.87 6.63 -7.48
C ALA A 93 0.83 7.74 -7.17
N GLU A 94 0.08 7.58 -6.08
CA GLU A 94 -0.92 8.57 -5.65
C GLU A 94 -0.27 9.88 -5.17
N ARG A 95 0.83 9.83 -4.40
CA ARG A 95 1.60 11.03 -4.03
C ARG A 95 2.14 11.76 -5.25
N VAL A 96 2.70 11.03 -6.22
CA VAL A 96 3.21 11.61 -7.48
C VAL A 96 2.08 12.27 -8.27
N ARG A 97 0.91 11.63 -8.35
CA ARG A 97 -0.28 12.21 -9.02
C ARG A 97 -0.67 13.54 -8.39
N ARG A 98 -0.70 13.61 -7.06
CA ARG A 98 -1.06 14.81 -6.29
C ARG A 98 0.00 15.91 -6.41
N LEU A 99 1.28 15.54 -6.34
CA LEU A 99 2.40 16.47 -6.56
C LEU A 99 2.31 17.14 -7.93
N ARG A 100 1.99 16.36 -8.97
CA ARG A 100 1.76 16.89 -10.33
C ARG A 100 0.53 17.80 -10.39
N ALA A 101 -0.58 17.40 -9.76
CA ALA A 101 -1.82 18.19 -9.74
C ALA A 101 -1.63 19.59 -9.11
N ARG A 102 -0.72 19.72 -8.14
CA ARG A 102 -0.35 21.01 -7.54
C ARG A 102 0.85 21.70 -8.18
N GLY A 103 1.33 21.22 -9.33
CA GLY A 103 2.46 21.81 -10.06
C GLY A 103 3.79 21.76 -9.30
N GLY A 104 4.00 20.77 -8.43
CA GLY A 104 5.23 20.65 -7.64
C GLY A 104 5.33 21.59 -6.44
N ARG A 105 4.26 22.34 -6.11
CA ARG A 105 4.24 23.24 -4.96
C ARG A 105 4.55 22.50 -3.66
N ARG A 106 5.41 23.09 -2.83
CA ARG A 106 5.66 22.64 -1.46
C ARG A 106 4.45 22.92 -0.58
N LEU A 107 4.07 21.92 0.22
CA LEU A 107 2.98 22.01 1.18
C LEU A 107 3.51 22.48 2.53
N SER A 108 2.66 23.19 3.28
CA SER A 108 2.82 23.34 4.73
C SER A 108 2.54 22.01 5.44
N ASP A 109 2.98 21.86 6.69
CA ASP A 109 2.80 20.62 7.45
C ASP A 109 1.31 20.22 7.58
N ARG A 110 0.43 21.21 7.79
CA ARG A 110 -1.02 20.96 7.85
C ARG A 110 -1.59 20.45 6.52
N GLU A 111 -1.15 21.04 5.41
CA GLU A 111 -1.57 20.59 4.08
C GLU A 111 -1.02 19.20 3.75
N ALA A 112 0.22 18.91 4.17
CA ALA A 112 0.84 17.59 4.01
C ALA A 112 0.05 16.51 4.75
N LEU A 113 -0.33 16.74 6.02
CA LEU A 113 -1.14 15.80 6.80
C LEU A 113 -2.54 15.57 6.19
N SER A 114 -3.15 16.63 5.64
CA SER A 114 -4.42 16.51 4.92
C SER A 114 -4.23 15.67 3.66
N GLU A 115 -3.18 15.93 2.89
CA GLU A 115 -2.88 15.17 1.69
C GLU A 115 -2.60 13.70 2.00
N ASP A 116 -1.84 13.40 3.04
CA ASP A 116 -1.56 12.03 3.49
C ASP A 116 -2.86 11.28 3.82
N SER A 117 -3.79 11.95 4.51
CA SER A 117 -5.12 11.39 4.80
C SER A 117 -5.90 11.07 3.52
N GLU A 118 -5.79 11.92 2.50
CA GLU A 118 -6.44 11.70 1.22
C GLU A 118 -5.75 10.61 0.37
N VAL A 119 -4.42 10.50 0.43
CA VAL A 119 -3.63 9.40 -0.17
C VAL A 119 -4.07 8.08 0.45
N ILE A 120 -4.12 7.99 1.78
CA ILE A 120 -4.60 6.82 2.51
C ILE A 120 -6.02 6.46 2.07
N ALA A 121 -6.91 7.43 1.97
CA ALA A 121 -8.29 7.18 1.55
C ALA A 121 -8.38 6.63 0.11
N ALA A 122 -7.60 7.17 -0.82
CA ALA A 122 -7.57 6.73 -2.22
C ALA A 122 -7.03 5.29 -2.34
N VAL A 123 -5.88 5.01 -1.74
CA VAL A 123 -5.27 3.66 -1.76
C VAL A 123 -6.16 2.65 -1.04
N ALA A 124 -6.74 3.01 0.12
CA ALA A 124 -7.65 2.16 0.85
C ALA A 124 -8.91 1.80 0.04
N SER A 125 -9.41 2.71 -0.81
CA SER A 125 -10.54 2.41 -1.69
C SER A 125 -10.20 1.22 -2.61
N ILE A 126 -9.03 1.26 -3.25
CA ILE A 126 -8.53 0.21 -4.16
C ILE A 126 -8.37 -1.12 -3.40
N LEU A 127 -7.67 -1.10 -2.27
CA LEU A 127 -7.41 -2.30 -1.48
C LEU A 127 -8.68 -2.89 -0.87
N SER A 128 -9.64 -2.05 -0.46
CA SER A 128 -10.88 -2.54 0.16
C SER A 128 -11.71 -3.40 -0.79
N GLU A 129 -11.70 -3.09 -2.09
CA GLU A 129 -12.36 -3.90 -3.11
C GLU A 129 -11.68 -5.27 -3.27
N ARG A 130 -10.33 -5.29 -3.26
CA ARG A 130 -9.54 -6.52 -3.29
C ARG A 130 -9.81 -7.39 -2.06
N TYR A 131 -9.74 -6.82 -0.86
CA TYR A 131 -9.92 -7.53 0.41
C TYR A 131 -11.36 -8.02 0.59
N ARG A 132 -12.36 -7.27 0.13
CA ARG A 132 -13.76 -7.72 0.19
C ARG A 132 -13.96 -9.06 -0.53
N ARG A 133 -13.28 -9.29 -1.66
CA ARG A 133 -13.37 -10.55 -2.41
C ARG A 133 -12.83 -11.74 -1.61
N TYR A 134 -11.83 -11.52 -0.76
CA TYR A 134 -11.28 -12.54 0.12
C TYR A 134 -12.16 -12.80 1.35
N LEU A 135 -12.80 -11.75 1.88
CA LEU A 135 -13.65 -11.85 3.08
C LEU A 135 -15.09 -12.30 2.78
N ALA A 136 -15.58 -12.10 1.56
CA ALA A 136 -16.95 -12.47 1.16
C ALA A 136 -17.07 -13.94 0.72
N LYS A 137 -15.98 -14.55 0.26
CA LYS A 137 -15.93 -15.99 -0.05
C LYS A 137 -15.62 -16.74 1.24
N LYS A 138 -16.66 -17.24 1.93
CA LYS A 138 -16.50 -18.32 2.92
C LYS A 138 -16.53 -19.64 2.18
#